data_AF-A0A4Q4VJ93-F1
#
_entry.id   AF-A0A4Q4VJ93-F1
#
_cell.length_a   1.000
_cell.length_b   1.000
_cell.length_c   1.000
_cell.angle_alpha   90.00
_cell.angle_beta   90.00
_cell.angle_gamma   90.00
#
_symmetry.space_group_name_H-M   'P 1'
#
loop_
_entity.id
_entity.type
_entity.pdbx_description
1 polymer ?
#
loop_
_entity_poly.entity_id
_entity_poly.type
_entity_poly.pdbx_seq_one_letter_code
_entity_poly.pdbx_strand_id
1 'polypeptide(L)'
;MDQLDLDDLRIQCLFLFARHATDVNNDKCWLSSDSLVRMAMHLGLHFDPAKHELSDIPSSEIEARRRLWATVLELEVQSSMDHGGCPSVDREHYDCAAPSNVDDADAEGNVSVPRTESQPTQSSIQILLMRSIRTRLCIARFLNTFQSDMFFDTALRLSSELAESLKGCPNILEAYRRSTTPPTAFQTKMYDLLTRRVFLGLHHPFAVMGMKDPSYYYSCKMCIETSLFLCPKTTLSSEEDFQRLRLSGSGLLHNSYTPSVLYMCSELIDQAEEGGHLSTSPLETSLYKDMRIAAESYMDSALGRINLGEISIRCCLAVCYLLARVDAVKARTAVEPRIMEALGKYLERYHGCLMGRMQEASELTV
;
A
#
# COMPACT_ATOMS: atom_id res chain seq x y z
N MET A 1 34.42 2.89 -20.75
CA MET A 1 33.22 3.57 -20.23
C MET A 1 32.30 2.42 -19.92
N ASP A 2 32.13 2.10 -18.64
CA ASP A 2 31.35 0.91 -18.26
C ASP A 2 29.92 1.10 -18.77
N GLN A 3 29.48 0.16 -19.60
CA GLN A 3 28.17 0.22 -20.22
C GLN A 3 27.14 -0.23 -19.20
N LEU A 4 26.10 0.58 -19.00
CA LEU A 4 24.98 0.26 -18.13
C LEU A 4 24.41 -1.13 -18.47
N ASP A 5 24.23 -1.98 -17.47
CA ASP A 5 23.72 -3.34 -17.65
C ASP A 5 22.49 -3.67 -16.77
N LEU A 6 22.05 -4.93 -16.82
CA LEU A 6 20.91 -5.39 -16.02
C LEU A 6 21.20 -5.43 -14.52
N ASP A 7 22.46 -5.65 -14.13
CA ASP A 7 22.87 -5.71 -12.72
C ASP A 7 22.86 -4.33 -12.10
N ASP A 8 23.28 -3.29 -12.84
CA ASP A 8 23.12 -1.89 -12.42
C ASP A 8 21.65 -1.59 -12.08
N LEU A 9 20.72 -1.94 -12.98
CA LEU A 9 19.29 -1.73 -12.74
C LEU A 9 18.77 -2.54 -11.54
N ARG A 10 19.20 -3.80 -11.37
CA ARG A 10 18.85 -4.62 -10.19
C ARG A 10 19.32 -3.98 -8.89
N ILE A 11 20.56 -3.50 -8.85
CA ILE A 11 21.15 -2.83 -7.69
C ILE A 11 20.33 -1.59 -7.33
N GLN A 12 19.96 -0.77 -8.33
CA GLN A 12 19.15 0.43 -8.08
C GLN A 12 17.75 0.10 -7.58
N CYS A 13 17.09 -0.95 -8.11
CA CYS A 13 15.81 -1.43 -7.59
C CYS A 13 15.93 -1.89 -6.12
N LEU A 14 16.93 -2.70 -5.80
CA LEU A 14 17.18 -3.19 -4.43
C LEU A 14 17.50 -2.05 -3.47
N PHE A 15 18.28 -1.08 -3.92
CA PHE A 15 18.59 0.12 -3.15
C PHE A 15 17.32 0.92 -2.83
N LEU A 16 16.42 1.10 -3.79
CA LEU A 16 15.14 1.78 -3.56
C LEU A 16 14.27 1.02 -2.55
N PHE A 17 14.19 -0.32 -2.65
CA PHE A 17 13.49 -1.14 -1.65
C PHE A 17 14.09 -1.01 -0.24
N ALA A 18 15.41 -1.08 -0.12
CA ALA A 18 16.11 -0.95 1.16
C ALA A 18 15.84 0.42 1.81
N ARG A 19 15.78 1.49 1.01
CA ARG A 19 15.41 2.82 1.49
C ARG A 19 13.96 2.87 1.98
N HIS A 20 13.02 2.34 1.20
CA HIS A 20 11.62 2.27 1.64
C HIS A 20 11.42 1.46 2.91
N ALA A 21 12.27 0.46 3.17
CA ALA A 21 12.20 -0.37 4.37
C ALA A 21 12.80 0.28 5.64
N THR A 22 13.65 1.30 5.48
CA THR A 22 14.48 1.85 6.58
C THR A 22 14.30 3.36 6.83
N ASP A 23 13.73 4.10 5.88
CA ASP A 23 13.52 5.54 6.03
C ASP A 23 12.18 5.81 6.74
N VAL A 24 12.22 6.02 8.05
CA VAL A 24 11.01 6.32 8.86
C VAL A 24 10.46 7.74 8.59
N ASN A 25 11.25 8.66 8.03
CA ASN A 25 10.90 10.08 7.97
C ASN A 25 10.57 10.62 6.56
N ASN A 26 10.63 9.81 5.51
CA ASN A 26 10.22 10.14 4.12
C ASN A 26 10.82 11.44 3.52
N ASP A 27 11.73 12.11 4.22
CA ASP A 27 12.18 13.48 3.94
C ASP A 27 13.31 13.53 2.90
N LYS A 28 13.75 12.36 2.40
CA LYS A 28 15.00 12.21 1.63
C LYS A 28 14.89 11.38 0.36
N CYS A 29 13.69 11.04 -0.13
CA CYS A 29 13.57 10.24 -1.35
C CYS A 29 13.73 11.10 -2.62
N TRP A 30 14.97 11.51 -2.91
CA TRP A 30 15.36 12.15 -4.18
C TRP A 30 15.58 11.14 -5.32
N LEU A 31 15.57 9.84 -5.02
CA LEU A 31 15.70 8.78 -6.02
C LEU A 31 14.33 8.52 -6.64
N SER A 32 14.10 9.16 -7.77
CA SER A 32 12.88 8.98 -8.54
C SER A 32 12.80 7.58 -9.13
N SER A 33 11.65 6.93 -8.95
CA SER A 33 11.26 5.76 -9.74
C SER A 33 11.38 6.05 -11.25
N ASP A 34 11.17 7.30 -11.68
CA ASP A 34 11.39 7.73 -13.06
C ASP A 34 12.80 7.44 -13.59
N SER A 35 13.83 7.51 -12.73
CA SER A 35 15.20 7.17 -13.13
C SER A 35 15.35 5.69 -13.44
N LEU A 36 14.67 4.81 -12.70
CA LEU A 36 14.60 3.38 -12.97
C LEU A 36 13.83 3.11 -14.26
N VAL A 37 12.71 3.81 -14.50
CA VAL A 37 11.95 3.72 -15.76
C VAL A 37 12.83 4.10 -16.94
N ARG A 38 13.52 5.25 -16.88
CA ARG A 38 14.43 5.70 -17.94
C ARG A 38 15.59 4.73 -18.18
N MET A 39 16.19 4.20 -17.12
CA MET A 39 17.25 3.20 -17.21
C MET A 39 16.76 1.89 -17.83
N ALA A 40 15.60 1.39 -17.41
CA ALA A 40 15.00 0.19 -17.98
C ALA A 40 14.62 0.39 -19.46
N MET A 41 14.10 1.57 -19.82
CA MET A 41 13.84 1.91 -21.22
C MET A 41 15.12 1.99 -22.05
N HIS A 42 16.19 2.58 -21.50
CA HIS A 42 17.51 2.62 -22.14
C HIS A 42 18.08 1.22 -22.41
N LEU A 43 17.86 0.29 -21.48
CA LEU A 43 18.21 -1.13 -21.62
C LEU A 43 17.23 -1.94 -22.51
N GLY A 44 16.15 -1.31 -23.00
CA GLY A 44 15.17 -1.92 -23.91
C GLY A 44 14.11 -2.80 -23.24
N LEU A 45 13.94 -2.73 -21.92
CA LEU A 45 13.05 -3.64 -21.16
C LEU A 45 11.55 -3.40 -21.41
N HIS A 46 11.17 -2.25 -21.94
CA HIS A 46 9.79 -1.92 -22.31
C HIS A 46 9.30 -2.69 -23.55
N PHE A 47 10.21 -3.26 -24.34
CA PHE A 47 9.89 -4.11 -25.48
C PHE A 47 10.04 -5.58 -25.12
N ASP A 48 9.12 -6.44 -25.57
CA ASP A 48 9.28 -7.89 -25.44
C ASP A 48 10.16 -8.46 -26.57
N PRO A 49 11.38 -8.96 -26.31
CA PRO A 49 12.22 -9.53 -27.36
C PRO A 49 11.53 -10.64 -28.16
N ALA A 50 10.66 -11.43 -27.52
CA ALA A 50 9.94 -12.52 -28.17
C ALA A 50 8.85 -12.05 -29.14
N LYS A 51 8.37 -10.79 -29.03
CA LYS A 51 7.38 -10.21 -29.94
C LYS A 51 8.02 -9.50 -31.14
N HIS A 52 9.27 -9.09 -31.00
CA HIS A 52 10.03 -8.35 -32.02
C HIS A 52 11.04 -9.25 -32.76
N GLU A 53 10.87 -10.57 -32.68
CA GLU A 53 11.69 -11.57 -33.38
C GLU A 53 13.20 -11.43 -33.12
N LEU A 54 13.57 -10.87 -31.96
CA LEU A 54 14.96 -10.73 -31.50
C LEU A 54 15.48 -12.10 -31.03
N SER A 55 15.74 -12.98 -32.00
CA SER A 55 16.04 -14.40 -31.81
C SER A 55 17.42 -14.68 -31.20
N ASP A 56 18.29 -13.66 -31.13
CA ASP A 56 19.64 -13.78 -30.59
C ASP A 56 19.69 -13.70 -29.06
N ILE A 57 18.59 -13.30 -28.40
CA ILE A 57 18.54 -13.14 -26.94
C ILE A 57 18.12 -14.47 -26.30
N PRO A 58 18.94 -15.03 -25.38
CA PRO A 58 18.60 -16.27 -24.67
C PRO A 58 17.27 -16.16 -23.91
N SER A 59 16.52 -17.26 -23.81
CA SER A 59 15.24 -17.29 -23.10
C SER A 59 15.35 -16.90 -21.63
N SER A 60 16.45 -17.25 -20.96
CA SER A 60 16.75 -16.83 -19.59
C SER A 60 16.91 -15.32 -19.46
N GLU A 61 17.57 -14.67 -20.43
CA GLU A 61 17.71 -13.21 -20.45
C GLU A 61 16.36 -12.53 -20.73
N ILE A 62 15.53 -13.08 -21.63
CA ILE A 62 14.18 -12.58 -21.89
C ILE A 62 13.34 -12.61 -20.61
N GLU A 63 13.37 -13.72 -19.86
CA GLU A 63 12.64 -13.85 -18.61
C GLU A 63 13.18 -12.88 -17.54
N ALA A 64 14.49 -12.73 -17.42
CA ALA A 64 15.11 -11.75 -16.54
C ALA A 64 14.67 -10.30 -16.85
N ARG A 65 14.61 -9.93 -18.14
CA ARG A 65 14.13 -8.62 -18.61
C ARG A 65 12.66 -8.41 -18.24
N ARG A 66 11.79 -9.40 -18.46
CA ARG A 66 10.35 -9.33 -18.10
C ARG A 66 10.13 -9.12 -16.60
N ARG A 67 10.83 -9.91 -15.77
CA ARG A 67 10.77 -9.78 -14.30
C ARG A 67 11.27 -8.42 -13.83
N LEU A 68 12.36 -7.93 -14.40
CA LEU A 68 12.91 -6.64 -14.00
C LEU A 68 12.02 -5.47 -14.44
N TRP A 69 11.45 -5.53 -15.65
CA TRP A 69 10.46 -4.55 -16.12
C TRP A 69 9.23 -4.50 -15.22
N ALA A 70 8.67 -5.66 -14.86
CA ALA A 70 7.54 -5.76 -13.96
C ALA A 70 7.83 -5.11 -12.58
N THR A 71 9.04 -5.31 -12.04
CA THR A 71 9.48 -4.64 -10.81
C THR A 71 9.55 -3.13 -10.95
N VAL A 72 10.12 -2.62 -12.06
CA VAL A 72 10.22 -1.18 -12.33
C VAL A 72 8.84 -0.53 -12.44
N LEU A 73 7.90 -1.18 -13.15
CA LEU A 73 6.51 -0.70 -13.24
C LEU A 73 5.84 -0.66 -11.87
N GLU A 74 6.07 -1.68 -11.03
CA GLU A 74 5.51 -1.71 -9.68
C GLU A 74 6.03 -0.54 -8.85
N LEU A 75 7.34 -0.31 -8.84
CA LEU A 75 7.97 0.81 -8.14
C LEU A 75 7.44 2.17 -8.63
N GLU A 76 7.23 2.33 -9.94
CA GLU A 76 6.67 3.55 -10.52
C GLU A 76 5.23 3.83 -10.06
N VAL A 77 4.35 2.82 -10.08
CA VAL A 77 2.98 2.96 -9.58
C VAL A 77 3.00 3.36 -8.11
N GLN A 78 3.79 2.68 -7.28
CA GLN A 78 3.81 2.97 -5.85
C GLN A 78 4.38 4.37 -5.57
N SER A 79 5.44 4.76 -6.27
CA SER A 79 6.05 6.09 -6.16
C SER A 79 5.07 7.20 -6.57
N SER A 80 4.36 7.03 -7.69
CA SER A 80 3.34 7.97 -8.15
C SER A 80 2.22 8.13 -7.11
N MET A 81 1.74 7.02 -6.54
CA MET A 81 0.69 7.01 -5.53
C MET A 81 1.14 7.59 -4.17
N ASP A 82 2.43 7.52 -3.83
CA ASP A 82 2.96 8.02 -2.55
C ASP A 82 3.36 9.50 -2.58
N HIS A 83 3.94 9.96 -3.69
CA HIS A 83 4.54 11.30 -3.79
C HIS A 83 3.71 12.29 -4.62
N GLY A 84 2.61 11.84 -5.22
CA GLY A 84 1.72 12.69 -6.00
C GLY A 84 2.24 13.03 -7.41
N GLY A 85 3.31 12.35 -7.86
CA GLY A 85 3.89 12.56 -9.20
C GLY A 85 3.13 11.79 -10.27
N CYS A 86 2.90 12.39 -11.44
CA CYS A 86 2.31 11.67 -12.58
C CYS A 86 3.28 10.58 -13.06
N PRO A 87 2.83 9.32 -13.30
CA PRO A 87 3.71 8.25 -13.73
C PRO A 87 4.29 8.55 -15.12
N SER A 88 5.61 8.38 -15.24
CA SER A 88 6.42 8.62 -16.43
C SER A 88 6.19 7.61 -17.56
N VAL A 89 5.61 6.44 -17.24
CA VAL A 89 5.24 5.39 -18.19
C VAL A 89 3.72 5.21 -18.26
N ASP A 90 3.19 4.99 -19.45
CA ASP A 90 1.78 4.73 -19.72
C ASP A 90 1.60 3.27 -20.18
N ARG A 91 0.37 2.76 -20.12
CA ARG A 91 0.02 1.40 -20.55
C ARG A 91 0.30 1.17 -22.04
N GLU A 92 0.36 2.23 -22.86
CA GLU A 92 0.70 2.19 -24.29
C GLU A 92 2.21 2.30 -24.56
N HIS A 93 3.03 2.70 -23.57
CA HIS A 93 4.47 2.92 -23.76
C HIS A 93 5.32 1.63 -23.72
N TYR A 94 4.71 0.46 -23.53
CA TYR A 94 5.43 -0.81 -23.46
C TYR A 94 4.58 -1.98 -23.96
N ASP A 95 5.26 -2.98 -24.53
CA ASP A 95 4.64 -4.24 -24.93
C ASP A 95 5.28 -5.47 -24.28
N CYS A 96 6.28 -5.29 -23.41
CA CYS A 96 6.85 -6.36 -22.59
C CYS A 96 5.75 -7.21 -21.94
N ALA A 97 5.77 -8.53 -22.16
CA ALA A 97 4.85 -9.45 -21.51
C ALA A 97 5.08 -9.55 -19.99
N ALA A 98 4.10 -10.11 -19.30
CA ALA A 98 4.26 -10.50 -17.90
C ALA A 98 5.33 -11.60 -17.75
N PRO A 99 5.94 -11.73 -16.57
CA PRO A 99 6.84 -12.84 -16.25
C PRO A 99 6.19 -14.20 -16.50
N SER A 100 7.01 -15.20 -16.85
CA SER A 100 6.55 -16.57 -17.05
C SER A 100 6.44 -17.30 -15.70
N ASN A 101 5.45 -18.17 -15.54
CA ASN A 101 5.26 -18.93 -14.30
C ASN A 101 6.27 -20.09 -14.19
N VAL A 102 7.52 -19.75 -13.89
CA VAL A 102 8.65 -20.68 -13.74
C VAL A 102 9.40 -20.40 -12.44
N ASP A 103 10.01 -21.43 -11.86
CA ASP A 103 10.87 -21.27 -10.68
C ASP A 103 12.18 -20.58 -11.06
N ASP A 104 12.84 -19.93 -10.09
CA ASP A 104 14.06 -19.15 -10.36
C ASP A 104 15.19 -20.03 -10.92
N ALA A 105 15.36 -21.25 -10.41
CA ALA A 105 16.36 -22.20 -10.90
C ALA A 105 16.13 -22.62 -12.37
N ASP A 106 14.88 -22.64 -12.81
CA ASP A 106 14.51 -22.96 -14.19
C ASP A 106 14.62 -21.73 -15.12
N ALA A 107 14.58 -20.51 -14.55
CA ALA A 107 14.67 -19.26 -15.29
C ALA A 107 16.10 -18.92 -15.72
N GLU A 108 17.12 -19.43 -15.01
CA GLU A 108 18.54 -19.18 -15.32
C GLU A 108 19.08 -20.08 -16.46
N GLY A 109 18.35 -21.13 -16.83
CA GLY A 109 18.71 -22.09 -17.88
C GLY A 109 17.88 -21.96 -19.17
N ASN A 110 17.70 -23.08 -19.88
CA ASN A 110 16.69 -23.14 -20.93
C ASN A 110 15.31 -23.10 -20.27
N VAL A 111 14.63 -21.95 -20.37
CA VAL A 111 13.33 -21.73 -19.73
C VAL A 111 12.38 -22.90 -20.03
N SER A 112 12.05 -23.63 -18.96
CA SER A 112 11.09 -24.74 -18.96
C SER A 112 9.71 -24.27 -19.43
N VAL A 113 8.87 -25.20 -19.90
CA VAL A 113 7.47 -24.89 -20.20
C VAL A 113 6.81 -24.28 -18.96
N PRO A 114 6.20 -23.08 -19.04
CA PRO A 114 5.60 -22.42 -17.88
C PRO A 114 4.56 -23.31 -17.19
N ARG A 115 4.57 -23.32 -15.86
CA ARG A 115 3.60 -24.07 -15.07
C ARG A 115 2.20 -23.49 -15.22
N THR A 116 1.18 -24.32 -15.03
CA THR A 116 -0.20 -23.86 -15.02
C THR A 116 -0.44 -22.86 -13.89
N GLU A 117 -1.41 -21.97 -14.06
CA GLU A 117 -1.72 -20.92 -13.09
C GLU A 117 -2.07 -21.44 -11.69
N SER A 118 -2.52 -22.69 -11.59
CA SER A 118 -2.82 -23.38 -10.33
C SER A 118 -1.59 -23.83 -9.54
N GLN A 119 -0.39 -23.77 -10.14
CA GLN A 119 0.87 -24.20 -9.54
C GLN A 119 1.73 -22.98 -9.27
N PRO A 120 1.93 -22.59 -7.99
CA PRO A 120 2.76 -21.44 -7.68
C PRO A 120 4.24 -21.72 -7.95
N THR A 121 4.95 -20.64 -8.26
CA THR A 121 6.40 -20.51 -8.42
C THR A 121 6.85 -19.24 -7.69
N GLN A 122 8.16 -19.00 -7.57
CA GLN A 122 8.68 -17.76 -6.98
C GLN A 122 8.19 -16.48 -7.71
N SER A 123 7.80 -16.58 -8.99
CA SER A 123 7.31 -15.46 -9.80
C SER A 123 5.80 -15.20 -9.67
N SER A 124 5.02 -16.10 -9.06
CA SER A 124 3.56 -16.05 -9.15
C SER A 124 2.93 -14.78 -8.58
N ILE A 125 3.48 -14.22 -7.50
CA ILE A 125 2.97 -12.97 -6.91
C ILE A 125 3.22 -11.78 -7.84
N GLN A 126 4.39 -11.73 -8.47
CA GLN A 126 4.71 -10.70 -9.46
C GLN A 126 3.80 -10.82 -10.70
N ILE A 127 3.51 -12.04 -11.15
CA ILE A 127 2.56 -12.30 -12.24
C ILE A 127 1.15 -11.79 -11.87
N LEU A 128 0.69 -12.05 -10.65
CA LEU A 128 -0.60 -11.55 -10.18
C LEU A 128 -0.64 -10.02 -10.11
N LEU A 129 0.43 -9.35 -9.67
CA LEU A 129 0.53 -7.88 -9.67
C LEU A 129 0.46 -7.32 -11.10
N MET A 130 1.10 -7.99 -12.07
CA MET A 130 1.11 -7.59 -13.47
C MET A 130 -0.27 -7.61 -14.13
N ARG A 131 -1.26 -8.35 -13.59
CA ARG A 131 -2.63 -8.36 -14.13
C ARG A 131 -3.32 -7.01 -14.06
N SER A 132 -3.04 -6.25 -13.00
CA SER A 132 -3.68 -4.96 -12.75
C SER A 132 -2.76 -3.77 -13.04
N ILE A 133 -1.49 -3.99 -13.43
CA ILE A 133 -0.49 -2.93 -13.51
C ILE A 133 -0.90 -1.78 -14.44
N ARG A 134 -1.49 -2.09 -15.60
CA ARG A 134 -1.96 -1.09 -16.57
C ARG A 134 -3.05 -0.20 -15.98
N THR A 135 -4.05 -0.82 -15.35
CA THR A 135 -5.14 -0.09 -14.71
C THR A 135 -4.64 0.75 -13.53
N ARG A 136 -3.70 0.20 -12.74
CA ARG A 136 -3.07 0.95 -11.63
C ARG A 136 -2.24 2.14 -12.12
N LEU A 137 -1.52 2.03 -13.25
CA LEU A 137 -0.85 3.17 -13.90
C LEU A 137 -1.85 4.24 -14.36
N CYS A 138 -2.97 3.84 -14.98
CA CYS A 138 -4.02 4.79 -15.37
C CYS A 138 -4.63 5.51 -14.17
N ILE A 139 -4.90 4.79 -13.08
CA ILE A 139 -5.40 5.39 -11.83
C ILE A 139 -4.39 6.37 -11.24
N ALA A 140 -3.12 5.97 -11.16
CA ALA A 140 -2.06 6.83 -10.65
C ALA A 140 -1.93 8.11 -11.49
N ARG A 141 -2.04 8.02 -12.82
CA ARG A 141 -2.08 9.20 -13.70
C ARG A 141 -3.32 10.06 -13.47
N PHE A 142 -4.50 9.45 -13.37
CA PHE A 142 -5.76 10.16 -13.11
C PHE A 142 -5.69 10.97 -11.82
N LEU A 143 -5.09 10.41 -10.76
CA LEU A 143 -4.94 11.09 -9.47
C LEU A 143 -3.90 12.21 -9.48
N ASN A 144 -2.87 12.10 -10.32
CA ASN A 144 -1.69 12.97 -10.28
C ASN A 144 -1.57 13.93 -11.47
N THR A 145 -2.63 14.12 -12.25
CA THR A 145 -2.66 15.09 -13.35
C THR A 145 -3.25 16.42 -12.89
N PHE A 146 -2.42 17.48 -12.80
CA PHE A 146 -2.70 18.78 -12.18
C PHE A 146 -3.85 19.62 -12.79
N GLN A 147 -4.54 19.17 -13.84
CA GLN A 147 -5.54 19.98 -14.56
C GLN A 147 -6.81 19.23 -14.97
N SER A 148 -6.97 17.95 -14.58
CA SER A 148 -8.22 17.24 -14.86
C SER A 148 -9.24 17.52 -13.76
N ASP A 149 -10.37 18.12 -14.12
CA ASP A 149 -11.57 18.00 -13.30
C ASP A 149 -11.77 16.51 -12.99
N MET A 150 -11.69 16.16 -11.70
CA MET A 150 -11.81 14.78 -11.28
C MET A 150 -13.27 14.33 -11.43
N PHE A 151 -13.60 13.77 -12.58
CA PHE A 151 -14.95 13.29 -12.84
C PHE A 151 -15.23 12.00 -12.07
N PHE A 152 -16.33 12.00 -11.31
CA PHE A 152 -16.73 10.84 -10.51
C PHE A 152 -16.99 9.60 -11.38
N ASP A 153 -17.62 9.77 -12.55
CA ASP A 153 -17.84 8.68 -13.51
C ASP A 153 -16.54 8.04 -13.99
N THR A 154 -15.46 8.82 -14.13
CA THR A 154 -14.14 8.29 -14.48
C THR A 154 -13.58 7.44 -13.34
N ALA A 155 -13.74 7.88 -12.10
CA ALA A 155 -13.32 7.09 -10.93
C ALA A 155 -14.11 5.79 -10.80
N LEU A 156 -15.43 5.81 -11.03
CA LEU A 156 -16.26 4.60 -11.03
C LEU A 156 -15.84 3.62 -12.12
N ARG A 157 -15.55 4.11 -13.33
CA ARG A 157 -15.07 3.29 -14.44
C ARG A 157 -13.72 2.65 -14.12
N LEU A 158 -12.74 3.44 -13.65
CA LEU A 158 -11.42 2.94 -13.29
C LEU A 158 -11.47 1.95 -12.12
N SER A 159 -12.33 2.18 -11.13
CA SER A 159 -12.58 1.25 -10.02
C SER A 159 -13.13 -0.09 -10.53
N SER A 160 -14.07 -0.04 -11.47
CA SER A 160 -14.63 -1.24 -12.11
C SER A 160 -13.57 -1.99 -12.93
N GLU A 161 -12.76 -1.28 -13.72
CA GLU A 161 -11.64 -1.86 -14.48
C GLU A 161 -10.62 -2.54 -13.55
N LEU A 162 -10.33 -1.93 -12.40
CA LEU A 162 -9.40 -2.50 -11.42
C LEU A 162 -9.99 -3.76 -10.77
N ALA A 163 -11.26 -3.72 -10.37
CA ALA A 163 -11.95 -4.88 -9.81
C ALA A 163 -11.99 -6.05 -10.79
N GLU A 164 -12.26 -5.80 -12.07
CA GLU A 164 -12.22 -6.84 -13.11
C GLU A 164 -10.80 -7.37 -13.34
N SER A 165 -9.77 -6.51 -13.30
CA SER A 165 -8.36 -6.95 -13.43
C SER A 165 -7.91 -7.84 -12.27
N LEU A 166 -8.51 -7.69 -11.10
CA LEU A 166 -8.22 -8.47 -9.89
C LEU A 166 -9.16 -9.67 -9.72
N LYS A 167 -10.16 -9.82 -10.59
CA LYS A 167 -11.13 -10.91 -10.55
C LYS A 167 -10.43 -12.26 -10.64
N GLY A 168 -10.85 -13.20 -9.79
CA GLY A 168 -10.26 -14.53 -9.70
C GLY A 168 -8.91 -14.61 -8.97
N CYS A 169 -8.17 -13.50 -8.79
CA CYS A 169 -6.93 -13.48 -8.01
C CYS A 169 -7.07 -14.03 -6.58
N PRO A 170 -8.15 -13.73 -5.83
CA PRO A 170 -8.38 -14.34 -4.53
C PRO A 170 -8.43 -15.88 -4.60
N ASN A 171 -9.12 -16.45 -5.59
CA ASN A 171 -9.22 -17.91 -5.74
C ASN A 171 -7.86 -18.55 -6.05
N ILE A 172 -7.03 -17.86 -6.83
CA ILE A 172 -5.68 -18.32 -7.15
C ILE A 172 -4.78 -18.26 -5.92
N LEU A 173 -4.84 -17.18 -5.14
CA LEU A 173 -4.12 -17.08 -3.87
C LEU A 173 -4.57 -18.15 -2.87
N GLU A 174 -5.88 -18.45 -2.79
CA GLU A 174 -6.37 -19.56 -1.97
C GLU A 174 -5.83 -20.91 -2.44
N ALA A 175 -5.77 -21.15 -3.75
CA ALA A 175 -5.16 -22.35 -4.31
C ALA A 175 -3.66 -22.43 -3.97
N TYR A 176 -2.94 -21.31 -4.06
CA TYR A 176 -1.52 -21.23 -3.71
C TYR A 176 -1.25 -21.56 -2.25
N ARG A 177 -2.09 -21.07 -1.33
CA ARG A 177 -1.99 -21.41 0.11
C ARG A 177 -2.13 -22.90 0.41
N ARG A 178 -2.76 -23.66 -0.49
CA ARG A 178 -2.95 -25.12 -0.39
C ARG A 178 -1.88 -25.92 -1.15
N SER A 179 -0.95 -25.25 -1.81
CA SER A 179 0.12 -25.91 -2.57
C SER A 179 1.22 -26.47 -1.66
N THR A 180 2.13 -27.25 -2.25
CA THR A 180 3.32 -27.79 -1.57
C THR A 180 4.32 -26.71 -1.16
N THR A 181 4.34 -25.59 -1.87
CA THR A 181 5.26 -24.46 -1.70
C THR A 181 4.46 -23.16 -1.75
N PRO A 182 3.67 -22.86 -0.71
CA PRO A 182 2.81 -21.68 -0.70
C PRO A 182 3.63 -20.39 -0.61
N PRO A 183 3.14 -19.28 -1.20
CA PRO A 183 3.69 -17.95 -0.96
C PRO A 183 3.73 -17.62 0.53
N THR A 184 4.73 -16.86 0.95
CA THR A 184 4.84 -16.44 2.34
C THR A 184 3.69 -15.51 2.74
N ALA A 185 3.41 -15.43 4.04
CA ALA A 185 2.44 -14.46 4.56
C ALA A 185 2.80 -13.02 4.16
N PHE A 186 4.10 -12.70 4.17
CA PHE A 186 4.63 -11.42 3.71
C PHE A 186 4.26 -11.14 2.25
N GLN A 187 4.54 -12.08 1.34
CA GLN A 187 4.24 -11.94 -0.08
C GLN A 187 2.74 -11.73 -0.34
N THR A 188 1.90 -12.49 0.35
CA THR A 188 0.44 -12.38 0.24
C THR A 188 -0.06 -11.00 0.71
N LYS A 189 0.45 -10.52 1.85
CA LYS A 189 0.09 -9.20 2.39
C LYS A 189 0.60 -8.04 1.54
N MET A 190 1.80 -8.16 0.99
CA MET A 190 2.32 -7.17 0.06
C MET A 190 1.47 -7.10 -1.20
N TYR A 191 1.06 -8.24 -1.77
CA TYR A 191 0.10 -8.25 -2.89
C TYR A 191 -1.20 -7.52 -2.54
N ASP A 192 -1.80 -7.87 -1.41
CA ASP A 192 -3.03 -7.24 -0.94
C ASP A 192 -2.86 -5.72 -0.74
N LEU A 193 -1.77 -5.29 -0.11
CA LEU A 193 -1.48 -3.87 0.11
C LEU A 193 -1.29 -3.11 -1.21
N LEU A 194 -0.43 -3.61 -2.11
CA LEU A 194 -0.09 -2.97 -3.38
C LEU A 194 -1.28 -2.84 -4.33
N THR A 195 -2.25 -3.75 -4.24
CA THR A 195 -3.46 -3.73 -5.08
C THR A 195 -4.59 -2.93 -4.43
N ARG A 196 -4.87 -3.14 -3.14
CA ARG A 196 -6.07 -2.58 -2.49
C ARG A 196 -5.93 -1.11 -2.14
N ARG A 197 -4.72 -0.64 -1.80
CA ARG A 197 -4.47 0.79 -1.54
C ARG A 197 -4.88 1.69 -2.71
N VAL A 198 -4.90 1.14 -3.93
CA VAL A 198 -5.27 1.89 -5.14
C VAL A 198 -6.75 2.25 -5.14
N PHE A 199 -7.63 1.38 -4.64
CA PHE A 199 -9.04 1.72 -4.44
C PHE A 199 -9.21 2.85 -3.43
N LEU A 200 -8.46 2.80 -2.32
CA LEU A 200 -8.50 3.85 -1.30
C LEU A 200 -8.08 5.20 -1.89
N GLY A 201 -6.96 5.25 -2.62
CA GLY A 201 -6.50 6.47 -3.28
C GLY A 201 -7.49 7.00 -4.32
N LEU A 202 -8.07 6.11 -5.13
CA LEU A 202 -9.05 6.48 -6.16
C LEU A 202 -10.33 7.09 -5.58
N HIS A 203 -10.83 6.51 -4.50
CA HIS A 203 -12.10 6.92 -3.89
C HIS A 203 -11.96 8.03 -2.84
N HIS A 204 -10.76 8.26 -2.30
CA HIS A 204 -10.52 9.25 -1.24
C HIS A 204 -11.11 10.65 -1.57
N PRO A 205 -10.80 11.29 -2.71
CA PRO A 205 -11.33 12.63 -3.01
C PRO A 205 -12.86 12.68 -3.00
N PHE A 206 -13.52 11.63 -3.49
CA PHE A 206 -14.98 11.53 -3.56
C PHE A 206 -15.61 11.16 -2.22
N ALA A 207 -14.94 10.35 -1.39
CA ALA A 207 -15.41 10.07 -0.04
C ALA A 207 -15.38 11.33 0.84
N VAL A 208 -14.41 12.24 0.64
CA VAL A 208 -14.42 13.56 1.30
C VAL A 208 -15.63 14.39 0.85
N MET A 209 -15.99 14.35 -0.44
CA MET A 209 -17.22 15.01 -0.93
C MET A 209 -18.48 14.36 -0.35
N GLY A 210 -18.45 13.05 -0.11
CA GLY A 210 -19.53 12.26 0.50
C GLY A 210 -19.94 12.72 1.89
N MET A 211 -19.06 13.42 2.62
CA MET A 211 -19.38 14.03 3.91
C MET A 211 -20.44 15.14 3.78
N LYS A 212 -20.67 15.69 2.58
CA LYS A 212 -21.64 16.76 2.32
C LYS A 212 -22.71 16.37 1.31
N ASP A 213 -22.38 15.46 0.39
CA ASP A 213 -23.26 15.04 -0.70
C ASP A 213 -23.43 13.50 -0.70
N PRO A 214 -24.62 12.98 -0.34
CA PRO A 214 -24.91 11.55 -0.32
C PRO A 214 -24.68 10.83 -1.66
N SER A 215 -24.60 11.55 -2.78
CA SER A 215 -24.36 10.97 -4.12
C SER A 215 -23.02 10.20 -4.21
N TYR A 216 -22.07 10.51 -3.31
CA TYR A 216 -20.77 9.83 -3.25
C TYR A 216 -20.71 8.66 -2.26
N TYR A 217 -21.85 8.17 -1.76
CA TYR A 217 -21.93 7.08 -0.77
C TYR A 217 -21.11 5.83 -1.16
N TYR A 218 -21.08 5.49 -2.46
CA TYR A 218 -20.28 4.37 -2.95
C TYR A 218 -18.79 4.53 -2.61
N SER A 219 -18.22 5.73 -2.78
CA SER A 219 -16.83 6.01 -2.45
C SER A 219 -16.57 5.92 -0.94
N CYS A 220 -17.48 6.41 -0.11
CA CYS A 220 -17.38 6.27 1.36
C CYS A 220 -17.32 4.79 1.74
N LYS A 221 -18.23 3.98 1.20
CA LYS A 221 -18.27 2.54 1.43
C LYS A 221 -16.97 1.86 0.99
N MET A 222 -16.49 2.14 -0.22
CA MET A 222 -15.23 1.59 -0.73
C MET A 222 -14.03 1.96 0.15
N CYS A 223 -13.95 3.21 0.61
CA CYS A 223 -12.88 3.66 1.51
C CYS A 223 -12.94 2.92 2.86
N ILE A 224 -14.11 2.77 3.48
CA ILE A 224 -14.24 2.06 4.77
C ILE A 224 -13.91 0.57 4.64
N GLU A 225 -14.48 -0.12 3.65
CA GLU A 225 -14.23 -1.55 3.44
C GLU A 225 -12.74 -1.81 3.14
N THR A 226 -12.12 -0.97 2.31
CA THR A 226 -10.69 -1.06 2.00
C THR A 226 -9.83 -0.74 3.23
N SER A 227 -10.19 0.27 4.02
CA SER A 227 -9.48 0.65 5.24
C SER A 227 -9.47 -0.47 6.28
N LEU A 228 -10.62 -1.11 6.49
CA LEU A 228 -10.75 -2.25 7.41
C LEU A 228 -9.95 -3.46 6.94
N PHE A 229 -9.90 -3.69 5.64
CA PHE A 229 -9.07 -4.74 5.08
C PHE A 229 -7.57 -4.46 5.32
N LEU A 230 -7.12 -3.22 5.07
CA LEU A 230 -5.71 -2.84 5.18
C LEU A 230 -5.22 -2.73 6.62
N CYS A 231 -6.10 -2.40 7.57
CA CYS A 231 -5.80 -2.30 9.00
C CYS A 231 -6.30 -3.54 9.77
N PRO A 232 -5.71 -4.73 9.59
CA PRO A 232 -6.19 -5.93 10.25
C PRO A 232 -6.01 -5.83 11.76
N LYS A 233 -6.92 -6.50 12.48
CA LYS A 233 -6.82 -6.75 13.92
C LYS A 233 -5.52 -7.51 14.16
N THR A 234 -4.52 -6.88 14.77
CA THR A 234 -3.22 -7.51 15.04
C THR A 234 -3.40 -8.75 15.93
N THR A 235 -3.26 -9.94 15.36
CA THR A 235 -3.03 -11.18 16.12
C THR A 235 -1.55 -11.53 16.01
N LEU A 236 -0.84 -11.32 17.11
CA LEU A 236 0.58 -11.62 17.30
C LEU A 236 0.83 -13.12 17.03
N SER A 237 1.69 -13.46 16.06
CA SER A 237 2.72 -14.53 16.16
C SER A 237 3.31 -14.96 14.80
N SER A 238 2.66 -14.74 13.65
CA SER A 238 3.19 -15.17 12.32
C SER A 238 3.51 -14.01 11.37
N GLU A 239 3.44 -12.77 11.87
CA GLU A 239 3.38 -11.57 11.02
C GLU A 239 4.60 -10.64 11.16
N GLU A 240 5.66 -11.09 11.84
CA GLU A 240 6.71 -10.21 12.34
C GLU A 240 7.36 -9.34 11.25
N ASP A 241 7.72 -9.90 10.09
CA ASP A 241 8.44 -9.14 9.07
C ASP A 241 7.59 -8.03 8.44
N PHE A 242 6.33 -8.31 8.14
CA PHE A 242 5.41 -7.30 7.61
C PHE A 242 5.11 -6.22 8.65
N GLN A 243 4.94 -6.62 9.91
CA GLN A 243 4.72 -5.66 11.01
C GLN A 243 5.95 -4.80 11.25
N ARG A 244 7.16 -5.38 11.25
CA ARG A 244 8.42 -4.64 11.33
C ARG A 244 8.53 -3.63 10.19
N LEU A 245 8.24 -4.06 8.96
CA LEU A 245 8.27 -3.19 7.78
C LEU A 245 7.25 -2.04 7.88
N ARG A 246 6.07 -2.28 8.47
CA ARG A 246 5.06 -1.24 8.76
C ARG A 246 5.50 -0.24 9.83
N LEU A 247 6.43 -0.64 10.70
CA LEU A 247 6.99 0.22 11.75
C LEU A 247 8.24 0.98 11.28
N SER A 248 9.10 0.37 10.45
CA SER A 248 10.37 0.98 10.04
C SER A 248 10.34 1.65 8.66
N GLY A 249 9.34 1.36 7.84
CA GLY A 249 9.29 1.81 6.44
C GLY A 249 8.61 3.17 6.21
N SER A 250 8.81 3.70 4.99
CA SER A 250 8.22 4.95 4.47
C SER A 250 7.16 4.69 3.39
N GLY A 251 6.58 5.78 2.87
CA GLY A 251 5.70 5.78 1.72
C GLY A 251 4.48 4.91 2.03
N LEU A 252 4.19 3.96 1.16
CA LEU A 252 3.04 3.06 1.26
C LEU A 252 2.89 2.31 2.59
N LEU A 253 4.01 2.00 3.25
CA LEU A 253 4.04 1.25 4.50
C LEU A 253 3.56 2.10 5.68
N HIS A 254 3.57 3.42 5.50
CA HIS A 254 3.14 4.41 6.47
C HIS A 254 1.87 5.15 6.00
N ASN A 255 1.93 5.77 4.82
CA ASN A 255 0.94 6.70 4.26
C ASN A 255 -0.38 6.04 3.89
N SER A 256 -0.44 4.72 3.64
CA SER A 256 -1.71 4.05 3.33
C SER A 256 -2.63 3.94 4.55
N TYR A 257 -2.07 3.97 5.77
CA TYR A 257 -2.80 3.67 7.01
C TYR A 257 -3.42 4.91 7.66
N THR A 258 -2.74 6.05 7.62
CA THR A 258 -3.25 7.30 8.20
C THR A 258 -4.61 7.72 7.62
N PRO A 259 -4.79 7.90 6.29
CA PRO A 259 -6.09 8.27 5.74
C PRO A 259 -7.16 7.22 6.04
N SER A 260 -6.80 5.93 6.04
CA SER A 260 -7.70 4.83 6.39
C SER A 260 -8.29 5.01 7.79
N VAL A 261 -7.45 5.29 8.79
CA VAL A 261 -7.87 5.43 10.19
C VAL A 261 -8.64 6.72 10.41
N LEU A 262 -8.26 7.82 9.75
CA LEU A 262 -9.01 9.07 9.82
C LEU A 262 -10.44 8.91 9.29
N TYR A 263 -10.64 8.16 8.19
CA TYR A 263 -11.98 7.85 7.68
C TYR A 263 -12.81 7.02 8.65
N MET A 264 -12.23 5.92 9.15
CA MET A 264 -12.90 5.08 10.14
C MET A 264 -13.31 5.90 11.37
N CYS A 265 -12.45 6.81 11.83
CA CYS A 265 -12.77 7.69 12.95
C CYS A 265 -13.89 8.70 12.62
N SER A 266 -13.94 9.24 11.40
CA SER A 266 -15.04 10.13 10.97
C SER A 266 -16.36 9.38 10.94
N GLU A 267 -16.39 8.21 10.32
CA GLU A 267 -17.58 7.34 10.25
C GLU A 267 -18.08 6.94 11.64
N LEU A 268 -17.16 6.65 12.57
CA LEU A 268 -17.52 6.37 13.97
C LEU A 268 -18.20 7.56 14.66
N ILE A 269 -17.81 8.79 14.34
CA ILE A 269 -18.46 10.00 14.86
C ILE A 269 -19.85 10.12 14.28
N ASP A 270 -20.00 10.00 12.96
CA ASP A 270 -21.28 10.13 12.27
C ASP A 270 -22.29 9.10 12.81
N GLN A 271 -21.89 7.84 12.96
CA GLN A 271 -22.71 6.78 13.58
C GLN A 271 -23.06 7.07 15.05
N ALA A 272 -22.15 7.69 15.80
CA ALA A 272 -22.40 8.05 17.20
C ALA A 272 -23.37 9.25 17.33
N GLU A 273 -23.37 10.17 16.37
CA GLU A 273 -24.29 11.31 16.29
C GLU A 273 -25.69 10.86 15.82
N GLU A 274 -25.77 9.97 14.82
CA GLU A 274 -27.03 9.46 14.26
C GLU A 274 -27.71 8.38 15.11
N GLY A 275 -26.94 7.62 15.90
CA GLY A 275 -27.39 6.50 16.74
C GLY A 275 -28.40 6.84 17.85
N GLY A 276 -28.93 8.07 17.87
CA GLY A 276 -30.04 8.49 18.73
C GLY A 276 -31.45 8.14 18.22
N HIS A 277 -31.62 7.77 16.93
CA HIS A 277 -32.94 7.72 16.30
C HIS A 277 -33.37 6.39 15.66
N LEU A 278 -32.47 5.43 15.39
CA LEU A 278 -32.81 4.13 14.77
C LEU A 278 -32.12 2.96 15.48
N SER A 279 -32.81 1.82 15.53
CA SER A 279 -32.29 0.57 16.12
C SER A 279 -31.12 0.06 15.28
N THR A 280 -29.90 0.07 15.83
CA THR A 280 -28.68 -0.35 15.12
C THR A 280 -28.71 -1.85 14.80
N SER A 281 -28.40 -2.21 13.57
CA SER A 281 -28.27 -3.59 13.10
C SER A 281 -27.09 -4.31 13.79
N PRO A 282 -27.14 -5.65 14.00
CA PRO A 282 -26.00 -6.42 14.47
C PRO A 282 -24.73 -6.24 13.59
N LEU A 283 -24.93 -6.05 12.28
CA LEU A 283 -23.83 -5.84 11.33
C LEU A 283 -23.16 -4.47 11.55
N GLU A 284 -23.95 -3.42 11.75
CA GLU A 284 -23.45 -2.06 12.04
C GLU A 284 -22.68 -2.03 13.36
N THR A 285 -23.18 -2.73 14.37
CA THR A 285 -22.49 -2.87 15.67
C THR A 285 -21.14 -3.58 15.52
N SER A 286 -21.06 -4.60 14.68
CA SER A 286 -19.79 -5.29 14.38
C SER A 286 -18.83 -4.38 13.64
N LEU A 287 -19.31 -3.63 12.64
CA LEU A 287 -18.49 -2.72 11.84
C LEU A 287 -17.91 -1.59 12.70
N TYR A 288 -18.74 -0.98 13.56
CA TYR A 288 -18.32 0.02 14.55
C TYR A 288 -17.18 -0.51 15.42
N LYS A 289 -17.33 -1.72 15.96
CA LYS A 289 -16.31 -2.35 16.80
C LYS A 289 -15.00 -2.56 16.03
N ASP A 290 -15.10 -3.00 14.79
CA ASP A 290 -13.93 -3.29 13.95
C ASP A 290 -13.16 -2.03 13.58
N MET A 291 -13.87 -0.94 13.23
CA MET A 291 -13.27 0.38 13.00
C MET A 291 -12.55 0.91 14.24
N ARG A 292 -13.16 0.75 15.43
CA ARG A 292 -12.55 1.17 16.69
C ARG A 292 -11.25 0.41 16.97
N ILE A 293 -11.27 -0.92 16.85
CA ILE A 293 -10.09 -1.76 17.08
C ILE A 293 -8.96 -1.40 16.10
N ALA A 294 -9.30 -1.16 14.83
CA ALA A 294 -8.31 -0.77 13.82
C ALA A 294 -7.64 0.57 14.15
N ALA A 295 -8.42 1.56 14.60
CA ALA A 295 -7.91 2.85 15.01
C ALA A 295 -7.01 2.78 16.27
N GLU A 296 -7.37 1.95 17.25
CA GLU A 296 -6.55 1.70 18.44
C GLU A 296 -5.23 0.99 18.08
N SER A 297 -5.28 -0.04 17.22
CA SER A 297 -4.08 -0.74 16.74
C SER A 297 -3.13 0.18 15.96
N TYR A 298 -3.68 1.17 15.24
CA TYR A 298 -2.87 2.21 14.60
C TYR A 298 -2.14 3.08 15.64
N MET A 299 -2.82 3.46 16.73
CA MET A 299 -2.20 4.24 17.82
C MET A 299 -1.06 3.46 18.49
N ASP A 300 -1.23 2.16 18.70
CA ASP A 300 -0.16 1.30 19.22
C ASP A 300 1.03 1.22 18.25
N SER A 301 0.74 1.07 16.96
CA SER A 301 1.79 1.04 15.92
C SER A 301 2.54 2.37 15.84
N ALA A 302 1.82 3.49 15.95
CA ALA A 302 2.42 4.83 15.96
C ALA A 302 3.38 5.02 17.14
N LEU A 303 3.02 4.55 18.34
CA LEU A 303 3.93 4.55 19.48
C LEU A 303 5.17 3.68 19.21
N GLY A 304 4.99 2.52 18.56
CA GLY A 304 6.09 1.69 18.10
C GLY A 304 7.05 2.42 17.16
N ARG A 305 6.53 3.22 16.23
CA ARG A 305 7.35 4.02 15.30
C ARG A 305 8.14 5.13 15.98
N ILE A 306 7.56 5.77 16.99
CA ILE A 306 8.25 6.77 17.82
C ILE A 306 9.49 6.15 18.50
N ASN A 307 9.36 4.92 19.00
CA ASN A 307 10.48 4.18 19.57
C ASN A 307 11.58 3.90 18.52
N LEU A 308 11.21 3.72 17.24
CA LEU A 308 12.15 3.48 16.14
C LEU A 308 12.74 4.75 15.51
N GLY A 309 12.31 5.95 15.91
CA GLY A 309 12.87 7.18 15.36
C GLY A 309 11.88 8.21 14.84
N GLU A 310 10.59 7.87 14.72
CA GLU A 310 9.60 8.80 14.19
C GLU A 310 9.46 10.03 15.11
N ILE A 311 9.63 11.22 14.53
CA ILE A 311 9.51 12.49 15.26
C ILE A 311 8.16 13.16 15.05
N SER A 312 7.45 12.81 13.98
CA SER A 312 6.15 13.37 13.67
C SER A 312 5.07 12.70 14.51
N ILE A 313 4.31 13.50 15.27
CA ILE A 313 3.15 13.02 16.03
C ILE A 313 1.81 13.54 15.50
N ARG A 314 1.83 14.35 14.43
CA ARG A 314 0.65 15.09 13.96
C ARG A 314 -0.52 14.16 13.65
N CYS A 315 -0.27 13.08 12.92
CA CYS A 315 -1.29 12.12 12.55
C CYS A 315 -1.85 11.38 13.77
N CYS A 316 -1.00 11.08 14.75
CA CYS A 316 -1.39 10.40 15.99
C CYS A 316 -2.23 11.30 16.89
N LEU A 317 -1.88 12.59 16.97
CA LEU A 317 -2.69 13.59 17.66
C LEU A 317 -4.07 13.73 17.00
N ALA A 318 -4.14 13.72 15.67
CA ALA A 318 -5.40 13.77 14.94
C ALA A 318 -6.28 12.53 15.23
N VAL A 319 -5.71 11.32 15.20
CA VAL A 319 -6.45 10.09 15.52
C VAL A 319 -6.87 10.07 16.99
N CYS A 320 -5.99 10.46 17.93
CA CYS A 320 -6.30 10.58 19.35
C CYS A 320 -7.45 11.56 19.60
N TYR A 321 -7.41 12.73 18.96
CA TYR A 321 -8.49 13.71 18.99
C TYR A 321 -9.82 13.12 18.53
N LEU A 322 -9.84 12.43 17.38
CA LEU A 322 -11.06 11.88 16.82
C LEU A 322 -11.63 10.76 17.70
N LEU A 323 -10.80 9.86 18.20
CA LEU A 323 -11.25 8.79 19.11
C LEU A 323 -11.84 9.34 20.41
N ALA A 324 -11.22 10.39 20.97
CA ALA A 324 -11.75 11.06 22.16
C ALA A 324 -13.09 11.76 21.87
N ARG A 325 -13.25 12.34 20.67
CA ARG A 325 -14.53 12.90 20.21
C ARG A 325 -15.60 11.80 20.10
N VAL A 326 -15.29 10.66 19.48
CA VAL A 326 -16.20 9.49 19.41
C VAL A 326 -16.69 9.11 20.81
N ASP A 327 -15.76 9.00 21.77
CA ASP A 327 -16.09 8.61 23.15
C ASP A 327 -16.95 9.66 23.86
N ALA A 328 -16.70 10.95 23.62
CA ALA A 328 -17.49 12.05 24.17
C ALA A 328 -18.93 12.08 23.62
N VAL A 329 -19.07 11.98 22.30
CA VAL A 329 -20.38 11.96 21.61
C VAL A 329 -21.20 10.76 22.09
N LYS A 330 -20.61 9.57 22.09
CA LYS A 330 -21.30 8.34 22.50
C LYS A 330 -21.77 8.37 23.95
N ALA A 331 -20.98 8.93 24.86
CA ALA A 331 -21.39 9.06 26.26
C ALA A 331 -22.23 10.32 26.55
N ARG A 332 -22.52 11.15 25.55
CA ARG A 332 -23.26 12.41 25.67
C ARG A 332 -22.66 13.37 26.71
N THR A 333 -21.34 13.46 26.74
CA THR A 333 -20.58 14.35 27.64
C THR A 333 -19.97 15.52 26.88
N ALA A 334 -19.51 16.55 27.60
CA ALA A 334 -18.76 17.66 27.01
C ALA A 334 -17.53 17.14 26.22
N VAL A 335 -17.40 17.60 24.98
CA VAL A 335 -16.41 17.10 24.00
C VAL A 335 -15.01 17.62 24.31
N GLU A 336 -14.87 18.93 24.53
CA GLU A 336 -13.57 19.58 24.76
C GLU A 336 -12.79 18.98 25.95
N PRO A 337 -13.36 18.78 27.15
CA PRO A 337 -12.60 18.26 28.28
C PRO A 337 -12.03 16.86 28.03
N ARG A 338 -12.81 15.98 27.38
CA ARG A 338 -12.36 14.62 27.05
C ARG A 338 -11.23 14.61 26.05
N ILE A 339 -11.30 15.47 25.04
CA ILE A 339 -10.23 15.61 24.04
C ILE A 339 -8.95 16.10 24.72
N MET A 340 -9.03 17.12 25.57
CA MET A 340 -7.87 17.65 26.28
C MET A 340 -7.22 16.60 27.20
N GLU A 341 -8.03 15.83 27.93
CA GLU A 341 -7.56 14.73 28.77
C GLU A 341 -6.84 13.65 27.94
N ALA A 342 -7.43 13.22 26.82
CA ALA A 342 -6.86 12.18 25.96
C ALA A 342 -5.54 12.64 25.32
N LEU A 343 -5.51 13.86 24.78
CA LEU A 343 -4.30 14.45 24.21
C LEU A 343 -3.20 14.60 25.27
N GLY A 344 -3.54 15.04 26.48
CA GLY A 344 -2.59 15.13 27.60
C GLY A 344 -1.93 13.78 27.90
N LYS A 345 -2.74 12.72 28.09
CA LYS A 345 -2.24 11.36 28.33
C LYS A 345 -1.36 10.85 27.18
N TYR A 346 -1.73 11.16 25.93
CA TYR A 346 -0.93 10.75 24.78
C TYR A 346 0.42 11.47 24.73
N LEU A 347 0.44 12.78 24.98
CA LEU A 347 1.66 13.58 25.03
C LEU A 347 2.58 13.15 26.17
N GLU A 348 2.04 12.79 27.33
CA GLU A 348 2.82 12.21 28.44
C GLU A 348 3.48 10.89 28.04
N ARG A 349 2.74 9.98 27.39
CA ARG A 349 3.29 8.73 26.85
C ARG A 349 4.38 8.98 25.82
N TYR A 350 4.12 9.90 24.88
CA TYR A 350 5.08 10.28 23.86
C TYR A 350 6.37 10.84 24.46
N HIS A 351 6.26 11.76 25.43
CA HIS A 351 7.40 12.29 26.16
C HIS A 351 8.18 11.19 26.88
N GLY A 352 7.49 10.24 27.52
CA GLY A 352 8.12 9.07 28.13
C GLY A 352 8.94 8.23 27.14
N CYS A 353 8.40 7.95 25.95
CA CYS A 353 9.13 7.25 24.88
C CYS A 353 10.39 8.02 24.42
N LEU A 354 10.30 9.34 24.24
CA LEU A 354 11.45 10.16 23.86
C LEU A 354 12.54 10.16 24.95
N MET A 355 12.15 10.28 26.20
CA MET A 355 13.09 10.27 27.33
C MET A 355 13.81 8.92 27.46
N GLY A 356 13.10 7.80 27.26
CA GLY A 356 13.71 6.47 27.24
C GLY A 356 14.79 6.34 26.15
N ARG A 357 14.51 6.84 24.94
CA ARG A 357 15.48 6.85 23.84
C ARG A 357 16.71 7.71 24.13
N MET A 358 16.55 8.84 24.82
CA MET A 358 17.68 9.67 25.23
C MET A 358 18.62 8.95 26.20
N GLN A 359 18.06 8.15 27.11
CA GLN A 359 18.84 7.36 28.07
C GLN A 359 19.63 6.26 27.36
N GLU A 360 18.97 5.48 26.49
CA GLU A 360 19.64 4.44 25.68
C GLU A 360 20.76 5.00 24.79
N ALA A 361 20.53 6.16 24.17
CA ALA A 361 21.54 6.83 23.35
C ALA A 361 22.75 7.28 24.18
N SER A 362 22.54 7.74 25.41
CA SER A 362 23.61 8.15 26.31
C SER A 362 24.47 6.98 26.79
N GLU A 363 23.87 5.80 26.97
CA GLU A 363 24.56 4.55 27.34
C GLU A 363 25.43 4.00 26.21
N LEU A 364 25.06 4.23 24.94
CA LEU A 364 25.83 3.82 23.76
C LEU A 364 27.04 4.72 23.46
N THR A 365 27.15 5.88 24.13
CA THR A 365 28.24 6.86 23.95
C THR A 365 29.35 6.77 25.01
N VAL A 366 29.29 5.80 25.92
CA VAL A 366 30.33 5.47 26.92
C VAL A 366 31.03 4.19 26.52
#